data_AF-A0A2R6Q7F9-F1
#
_entry.id   AF-A0A2R6Q7F9-F1
#
_cell.length_a   1.000
_cell.length_b   1.000
_cell.length_c   1.000
_cell.angle_alpha   90.00
_cell.angle_beta   90.00
_cell.angle_gamma   90.00
#
_symmetry.space_group_name_H-M   'P 1'
#
loop_
_entity.id
_entity.type
_entity.pdbx_description
1 polymer ?
#
loop_
_entity_poly.entity_id
_entity_poly.type
_entity_poly.pdbx_seq_one_letter_code
_entity_poly.pdbx_strand_id
1 'polypeptide(L)'
;MKLIVTGSNGRLGRRVVLAALKAGHTVVGVDNRANESVDLALSGPNFIFREADLCEYENAVQVLQGSEAVIHLAALPTPQDYIAITHNTYVRN
;
A
#
# COMPACT_ATOMS: atom_id res chain seq x y z
N MET A 1 1.04 15.11 6.89
CA MET A 1 2.01 14.72 5.86
C MET A 1 1.29 13.99 4.74
N LYS A 2 1.81 14.04 3.51
CA LYS A 2 1.39 13.22 2.37
C LYS A 2 2.11 11.88 2.42
N LEU A 3 1.39 10.84 2.84
CA LEU A 3 1.88 9.47 2.98
C LEU A 3 1.40 8.60 1.83
N ILE A 4 2.28 7.72 1.37
CA ILE A 4 1.90 6.63 0.46
C ILE A 4 1.91 5.33 1.22
N VAL A 5 0.85 4.54 1.06
CA VAL A 5 0.76 3.17 1.59
C VAL A 5 0.61 2.22 0.41
N THR A 6 1.66 1.47 0.09
CA THR A 6 1.59 0.43 -0.94
C THR A 6 1.00 -0.84 -0.37
N GLY A 7 0.31 -1.65 -1.18
CA GLY A 7 -0.42 -2.81 -0.69
C GLY A 7 -1.60 -2.40 0.19
N SER A 8 -2.22 -1.25 -0.08
CA SER A 8 -3.26 -0.65 0.77
C SER A 8 -4.52 -1.51 0.86
N ASN A 9 -4.79 -2.36 -0.14
CA ASN A 9 -5.91 -3.30 -0.11
C ASN A 9 -5.59 -4.57 0.69
N GLY A 10 -4.32 -4.77 1.05
CA GLY A 10 -3.88 -5.86 1.90
C GLY A 10 -4.43 -5.81 3.33
N ARG A 11 -4.39 -6.95 4.01
CA ARG A 11 -4.89 -7.11 5.39
C ARG A 11 -4.25 -6.12 6.37
N LEU A 12 -2.96 -5.85 6.22
CA LEU A 12 -2.22 -4.88 7.02
C LEU A 12 -2.37 -3.46 6.47
N GLY A 13 -2.24 -3.29 5.15
CA GLY A 13 -2.34 -1.99 4.46
C GLY A 13 -3.58 -1.20 4.85
N ARG A 14 -4.76 -1.83 4.81
CA ARG A 14 -6.03 -1.16 5.20
C ARG A 14 -6.02 -0.59 6.62
N ARG A 15 -5.34 -1.27 7.56
CA ARG A 15 -5.26 -0.83 8.97
C ARG A 15 -4.25 0.30 9.13
N VAL A 16 -3.16 0.25 8.38
CA VAL A 16 -2.17 1.32 8.33
C VAL A 16 -2.77 2.58 7.73
N VAL A 17 -3.56 2.48 6.65
CA VAL A 17 -4.27 3.62 6.07
C VAL A 17 -5.22 4.24 7.10
N LEU A 18 -6.06 3.44 7.77
CA LEU A 18 -6.95 3.92 8.83
C LEU A 18 -6.19 4.64 9.95
N ALA A 19 -5.08 4.06 10.41
CA ALA A 19 -4.27 4.65 11.48
C ALA A 19 -3.64 5.99 11.03
N ALA A 20 -3.12 6.07 9.81
CA ALA A 20 -2.53 7.28 9.25
C ALA A 20 -3.57 8.39 9.04
N LEU A 21 -4.76 8.05 8.54
CA LEU A 21 -5.88 8.99 8.42
C LEU A 21 -6.31 9.50 9.81
N LYS A 22 -6.43 8.61 10.81
CA LYS A 22 -6.76 8.98 12.19
C LYS A 22 -5.71 9.88 12.84
N ALA A 23 -4.45 9.75 12.44
CA ALA A 23 -3.36 10.61 12.86
C ALA A 23 -3.34 11.98 12.14
N GLY A 24 -4.30 12.26 11.25
CA GLY A 24 -4.42 13.54 10.54
C GLY A 24 -3.52 13.67 9.31
N HIS A 25 -3.06 12.55 8.74
CA HIS A 25 -2.29 12.56 7.49
C HIS A 25 -3.19 12.49 6.26
N THR A 26 -2.68 12.97 5.13
CA THR A 26 -3.27 12.73 3.81
C THR A 26 -2.62 11.46 3.26
N VAL A 27 -3.43 10.49 2.88
CA VAL A 27 -2.97 9.16 2.50
C VAL A 27 -3.34 8.87 1.05
N VAL A 28 -2.34 8.46 0.27
CA VAL A 28 -2.52 7.84 -1.04
C VAL A 28 -2.33 6.34 -0.86
N GLY A 29 -3.43 5.59 -0.95
CA GLY A 29 -3.40 4.12 -1.00
C GLY A 29 -3.03 3.66 -2.40
N VAL A 30 -2.14 2.67 -2.50
CA VAL A 30 -1.66 2.13 -3.78
C VAL A 30 -1.75 0.62 -3.74
N ASP A 31 -2.36 0.02 -4.74
CA ASP A 31 -2.41 -1.42 -4.95
C ASP A 31 -2.56 -1.73 -6.44
N ASN A 32 -2.20 -2.92 -6.89
CA ASN A 32 -2.31 -3.29 -8.31
C ASN A 32 -3.70 -3.81 -8.70
N ARG A 33 -4.65 -3.81 -7.75
CA ARG A 33 -6.04 -4.18 -7.95
C ARG A 33 -6.93 -3.24 -7.16
N ALA A 34 -7.91 -2.61 -7.80
CA ALA A 34 -8.96 -1.91 -7.10
C ALA A 34 -9.78 -2.85 -6.20
N ASN A 35 -10.24 -2.31 -5.07
CA ASN A 35 -11.18 -2.97 -4.19
C ASN A 35 -12.21 -1.93 -3.74
N GLU A 36 -13.34 -1.89 -4.46
CA GLU A 36 -14.40 -0.91 -4.26
C GLU A 36 -14.90 -0.86 -2.80
N SER A 37 -14.88 -2.00 -2.09
CA SER A 37 -15.30 -2.05 -0.68
C SER A 37 -14.34 -1.32 0.26
N VAL A 38 -13.04 -1.32 -0.03
CA VAL A 38 -12.00 -0.62 0.74
C VAL A 38 -12.05 0.87 0.43
N ASP A 39 -12.23 1.23 -0.84
CA ASP A 39 -12.33 2.63 -1.26
C ASP A 39 -13.53 3.35 -0.64
N LEU A 40 -14.68 2.67 -0.57
CA LEU A 40 -15.87 3.20 0.10
C LEU A 40 -15.69 3.31 1.62
N ALA A 41 -15.06 2.32 2.27
CA ALA A 41 -14.86 2.32 3.72
C ALA A 41 -13.85 3.38 4.19
N LEU A 42 -12.95 3.81 3.30
CA LEU A 42 -11.92 4.82 3.55
C LEU A 42 -12.26 6.17 2.91
N SER A 43 -13.46 6.30 2.34
CA SER A 43 -13.89 7.50 1.63
C SER A 43 -13.90 8.71 2.57
N GLY A 44 -13.10 9.71 2.22
CA GLY A 44 -12.90 10.93 2.99
C GLY A 44 -11.96 11.89 2.27
N PRO A 45 -11.96 13.18 2.62
CA PRO A 45 -11.20 14.20 1.88
C PRO A 45 -9.69 14.00 1.92
N ASN A 46 -9.19 13.24 2.89
CA ASN A 46 -7.78 12.99 3.11
C ASN A 46 -7.30 11.64 2.53
N PHE A 47 -8.16 10.89 1.83
CA PHE A 47 -7.80 9.61 1.23
C PHE A 47 -8.01 9.63 -0.28
N ILE A 48 -7.02 9.11 -1.01
CA ILE A 48 -7.10 8.85 -2.44
C ILE A 48 -6.55 7.45 -2.71
N PHE A 49 -7.24 6.66 -3.52
CA PHE A 49 -6.73 5.39 -4.01
C PHE A 49 -6.15 5.55 -5.43
N ARG A 50 -5.05 4.84 -5.69
CA ARG A 50 -4.40 4.75 -7.01
C ARG A 50 -4.15 3.28 -7.32
N GLU A 51 -4.82 2.77 -8.34
CA GLU A 51 -4.47 1.47 -8.91
C GLU A 51 -3.19 1.62 -9.73
N ALA A 52 -2.15 0.88 -9.36
CA ALA A 52 -0.87 0.87 -10.07
C ALA A 52 -0.08 -0.41 -9.75
N ASP A 53 0.53 -1.01 -10.78
CA ASP A 53 1.56 -2.01 -10.58
C ASP A 53 2.91 -1.33 -10.31
N LEU A 54 3.48 -1.57 -9.13
CA LEU A 54 4.75 -1.00 -8.70
C LEU A 54 5.97 -1.75 -9.25
N CYS A 55 5.78 -2.89 -9.91
CA CYS A 55 6.83 -3.54 -10.69
C CYS A 55 7.14 -2.76 -11.99
N GLU A 56 6.18 -1.96 -12.46
CA GLU A 56 6.37 -1.04 -13.58
C GLU A 56 7.03 0.26 -13.08
N TYR A 57 8.28 0.49 -13.50
CA TYR A 57 9.10 1.58 -12.97
C TYR A 57 8.43 2.96 -13.06
N GLU A 58 7.83 3.28 -14.22
CA GLU A 58 7.20 4.59 -14.43
C GLU A 58 5.98 4.81 -13.52
N ASN A 59 5.18 3.75 -13.31
CA ASN A 59 4.06 3.79 -12.37
C ASN A 59 4.56 4.05 -10.95
N ALA A 60 5.63 3.37 -10.54
CA ALA A 60 6.22 3.56 -9.23
C ALA A 60 6.72 5.01 -9.05
N VAL A 61 7.47 5.55 -10.02
CA VAL A 61 7.96 6.94 -9.98
C VAL A 61 6.80 7.92 -9.87
N GLN A 62 5.79 7.78 -10.73
CA GLN A 62 4.64 8.70 -10.78
C GLN A 62 3.84 8.68 -9.48
N VAL A 63 3.58 7.50 -8.93
CA VAL A 63 2.81 7.35 -7.70
C VAL A 63 3.59 7.91 -6.51
N LEU A 64 4.89 7.64 -6.43
CA LEU A 64 5.73 8.03 -5.30
C LEU A 64 6.06 9.53 -5.25
N GLN A 65 5.88 10.23 -6.37
CA GLN A 65 6.30 11.62 -6.53
C GLN A 65 5.63 12.58 -5.52
N GLY A 66 6.47 13.40 -4.89
CA GLY A 66 6.07 14.44 -3.94
C GLY A 66 5.43 13.88 -2.67
N SER A 67 5.61 12.60 -2.35
CA SER A 67 5.31 12.08 -1.02
C SER A 67 6.39 12.51 -0.03
N GLU A 68 5.99 12.67 1.24
CA GLU A 68 6.92 12.95 2.33
C GLU A 68 7.43 11.66 2.97
N ALA A 69 6.64 10.59 2.91
CA ALA A 69 7.04 9.26 3.36
C ALA A 69 6.23 8.15 2.68
N VAL A 70 6.82 6.96 2.65
CA VAL A 70 6.27 5.76 2.04
C VAL A 70 6.27 4.63 3.06
N ILE A 71 5.11 3.99 3.23
CA ILE A 71 4.95 2.74 3.97
C ILE A 71 4.75 1.63 2.94
N HIS A 72 5.78 0.80 2.75
CA HIS A 72 5.78 -0.22 1.71
C HIS A 72 5.26 -1.57 2.22
N LEU A 73 4.06 -1.97 1.79
CA LEU A 73 3.42 -3.25 2.16
C LEU A 73 2.94 -4.05 0.94
N ALA A 74 3.28 -3.62 -0.28
CA ALA A 74 2.99 -4.33 -1.54
C ALA A 74 3.89 -5.56 -1.79
N ALA A 75 4.30 -6.26 -0.74
CA ALA A 75 5.07 -7.49 -0.85
C ALA A 75 4.15 -8.71 -0.88
N LEU A 76 4.46 -9.70 -1.71
CA LEU A 76 3.78 -11.00 -1.67
C LEU A 76 4.12 -11.70 -0.34
N PRO A 77 3.11 -11.99 0.50
CA PRO A 77 3.37 -12.61 1.79
C PRO A 77 3.79 -14.08 1.63
N THR A 78 3.50 -14.71 0.49
CA THR A 78 3.98 -16.05 0.13
C THR A 78 4.54 -16.00 -1.29
N PRO A 79 5.84 -15.70 -1.49
CA PRO A 79 6.46 -15.72 -2.81
C PRO A 79 6.44 -17.14 -3.40
N GLN A 80 6.18 -17.26 -4.71
CA GLN A 80 5.96 -18.54 -5.39
C GLN A 80 7.05 -18.90 -6.41
N ASP A 81 7.92 -17.94 -6.71
CA ASP A 81 8.92 -18.05 -7.76
C ASP A 81 10.25 -18.64 -7.25
N TYR A 82 10.50 -18.62 -5.92
CA TYR A 82 11.64 -19.22 -5.21
C TYR A 82 13.02 -19.01 -5.87
N ILE A 83 13.13 -18.00 -6.76
CA ILE A 83 14.33 -17.72 -7.56
C ILE A 83 15.45 -17.18 -6.65
N ALA A 84 15.07 -16.64 -5.50
CA ALA A 84 15.96 -16.22 -4.43
C ALA A 84 15.58 -16.91 -3.12
N ILE A 85 16.58 -17.30 -2.32
CA ILE A 85 16.40 -17.69 -0.93
C ILE A 85 15.94 -16.45 -0.17
N THR A 86 14.63 -16.32 0.00
CA THR A 86 14.03 -15.24 0.78
C THR A 86 13.75 -15.75 2.18
N HIS A 87 14.25 -15.04 3.21
CA HIS A 87 13.87 -15.29 4.59
C HIS A 87 12.48 -14.70 4.85
N ASN A 88 11.46 -15.25 4.18
CA ASN A 88 10.07 -14.92 4.48
C ASN A 88 9.53 -15.93 5.50
N THR A 89 10.19 -15.99 6.66
CA THR A 89 9.73 -16.81 7.76
C THR A 89 8.44 -16.17 8.27
N TYR A 90 7.30 -16.74 7.90
CA TYR A 90 6.07 -16.52 8.64
C TYR A 90 6.36 -16.87 10.10
N VAL A 91 6.62 -15.87 10.93
CA VAL A 91 6.68 -16.03 12.37
C VAL A 91 5.26 -16.36 12.82
N ARG A 92 4.93 -17.65 12.83
CA ARG A 92 3.80 -18.16 13.57
C ARG A 92 4.25 -18.19 15.03
N ASN A 93 3.72 -17.27 15.83
CA ASN A 93 3.69 -17.43 17.28
C ASN A 93 2.74 -18.56 17.65
#